data_AF-A0A452Z468-F1
#
_entry.id   AF-A0A452Z468-F1
#
_cell.length_a   1.000
_cell.length_b   1.000
_cell.length_c   1.000
_cell.angle_alpha   90.00
_cell.angle_beta   90.00
_cell.angle_gamma   90.00
#
_symmetry.space_group_name_H-M   'P 1'
#
loop_
_entity.id
_entity.type
_entity.pdbx_description
1 polymer ?
#
loop_
_entity_poly.entity_id
_entity_poly.type
_entity_poly.pdbx_seq_one_letter_code
_entity_poly.pdbx_strand_id
1 'polypeptide(L)'
;MKWYPLEDTFTVGCLCCQEIRLRRFNFRQVYVTVTSQSNINIRSTKFKVLKIEGWFTHLNLHAPYLTSVWIGLELNSDTVGASTTRCNFNLSPFIASLSDVETIRFHGHILECVEREFLILKQPKLFNRLTEISLEINLGDLKEANFALCLFQHAPNLRFFKLKLISRNSMVPRVHFWESIDRDVCLFQNVEVVGLFDFTGSFAELGFLKFLLEGAPVLRKLGIIDKGLDRNVLKNLLKLRRASKDAEILILEACFPH
;
A
#
# COMPACT_ATOMS: atom_id res chain seq x y z
N MET A 1 21.39 -0.13 -22.05
CA MET A 1 21.28 -0.71 -20.69
C MET A 1 22.53 -0.27 -19.93
N LYS A 2 22.41 0.59 -18.93
CA LYS A 2 23.54 1.00 -18.08
C LYS A 2 23.42 0.27 -16.75
N TRP A 3 24.52 -0.28 -16.26
CA TRP A 3 24.60 -1.11 -15.07
C TRP A 3 25.45 -0.42 -14.02
N TYR A 4 25.01 -0.43 -12.77
CA TYR A 4 25.83 0.00 -11.64
C TYR A 4 25.69 -1.06 -10.53
N PRO A 5 26.71 -1.90 -10.30
CA PRO A 5 26.75 -2.74 -9.11
C PRO A 5 27.12 -1.86 -7.91
N LEU A 6 26.18 -1.68 -7.00
CA LEU A 6 26.47 -1.33 -5.61
C LEU A 6 26.36 -2.64 -4.84
N GLU A 7 27.28 -2.92 -3.91
CA GLU A 7 27.40 -4.21 -3.23
C GLU A 7 26.03 -4.79 -2.82
N ASP A 8 25.78 -6.05 -3.22
CA ASP A 8 24.54 -6.82 -3.05
C ASP A 8 23.23 -6.27 -3.66
N THR A 9 23.29 -5.17 -4.41
CA THR A 9 22.15 -4.52 -5.05
C THR A 9 22.30 -4.47 -6.56
N PHE A 10 21.27 -4.94 -7.27
CA PHE A 10 21.22 -4.86 -8.73
C PHE A 10 20.21 -3.80 -9.17
N THR A 11 20.66 -2.77 -9.90
CA THR A 11 19.78 -1.74 -10.49
C THR A 11 19.66 -1.91 -12.01
N VAL A 12 18.43 -2.03 -12.50
CA VAL A 12 18.13 -2.01 -13.94
C VAL A 12 17.41 -0.72 -14.27
N GLY A 13 18.03 0.12 -15.09
CA GLY A 13 17.33 1.18 -15.83
C GLY A 13 17.10 0.72 -17.26
N CYS A 14 15.84 0.54 -17.68
CA CYS A 14 15.53 0.34 -19.10
C CYS A 14 14.73 1.50 -19.70
N LEU A 15 15.34 2.17 -20.68
CA LEU A 15 14.79 3.31 -21.43
C LEU A 15 13.91 2.91 -22.63
N CYS A 16 13.98 1.67 -23.13
CA CYS A 16 13.26 1.22 -24.32
C CYS A 16 13.09 -0.32 -24.41
N CYS A 17 12.79 -1.01 -23.31
CA CYS A 17 12.59 -2.47 -23.34
C CYS A 17 11.10 -2.79 -23.36
N GLN A 18 10.64 -3.63 -24.28
CA GLN A 18 9.28 -4.20 -24.18
C GLN A 18 9.22 -5.32 -23.13
N GLU A 19 10.35 -5.96 -22.81
CA GLU A 19 10.42 -7.01 -21.80
C GLU A 19 11.73 -6.94 -20.99
N ILE A 20 11.61 -7.00 -19.66
CA ILE A 20 12.75 -7.13 -18.73
C ILE A 20 12.70 -8.53 -18.14
N ARG A 21 13.64 -9.39 -18.55
CA ARG A 21 13.80 -10.75 -18.01
C ARG A 21 14.98 -10.81 -17.07
N LEU A 22 14.70 -10.99 -15.78
CA LEU A 22 15.74 -11.21 -14.79
C LEU A 22 15.81 -12.69 -14.38
N ARG A 23 16.88 -13.39 -14.79
CA ARG A 23 17.14 -14.81 -14.49
C ARG A 23 18.53 -15.00 -13.88
N ARG A 24 18.65 -15.94 -12.91
CA ARG A 24 19.91 -16.41 -12.31
C ARG A 24 20.73 -15.33 -11.57
N PHE A 25 20.07 -14.47 -10.80
CA PHE A 25 20.75 -13.52 -9.91
C PHE A 25 21.01 -14.14 -8.54
N ASN A 26 22.24 -14.01 -8.04
CA ASN A 26 22.63 -14.38 -6.67
C ASN A 26 22.43 -13.24 -5.66
N PHE A 27 21.93 -12.08 -6.09
CA PHE A 27 21.70 -10.93 -5.22
C PHE A 27 20.51 -11.16 -4.29
N ARG A 28 20.64 -10.70 -3.05
CA ARG A 28 19.55 -10.71 -2.06
C ARG A 28 18.53 -9.60 -2.34
N GLN A 29 18.97 -8.51 -2.97
CA GLN A 29 18.17 -7.32 -3.22
C GLN A 29 18.28 -6.87 -4.68
N VAL A 30 17.19 -6.35 -5.23
CA VAL A 30 17.09 -5.92 -6.61
C VAL A 30 16.20 -4.69 -6.64
N TYR A 31 16.70 -3.66 -7.32
CA TYR A 31 15.98 -2.45 -7.65
C TYR A 31 15.77 -2.40 -9.17
N VAL A 32 14.56 -2.16 -9.61
CA VAL A 32 14.25 -2.02 -11.03
C VAL A 32 13.53 -0.70 -11.25
N THR A 33 14.08 0.13 -12.11
CA THR A 33 13.46 1.38 -12.57
C THR A 33 13.11 1.23 -14.04
N VAL A 34 11.83 1.38 -14.36
CA VAL A 34 11.28 1.16 -15.69
C VAL A 34 10.83 2.49 -16.27
N THR A 35 11.64 3.04 -17.18
CA THR A 35 11.40 4.35 -17.79
C THR A 35 10.60 4.31 -19.09
N SER A 36 10.17 3.12 -19.53
CA SER A 36 9.32 2.89 -20.71
C SER A 36 8.38 1.73 -20.45
N GLN A 37 7.17 1.73 -21.03
CA GLN A 37 6.21 0.62 -20.84
C GLN A 37 6.84 -0.76 -21.11
N SER A 38 6.95 -1.59 -20.07
CA SER A 38 7.55 -2.94 -20.16
C SER A 38 6.69 -4.03 -19.53
N ASN A 39 6.86 -5.26 -20.01
CA ASN A 39 6.50 -6.46 -19.28
C ASN A 39 7.70 -6.95 -18.47
N ILE A 40 7.47 -7.34 -17.21
CA ILE A 40 8.55 -7.67 -16.27
C ILE A 40 8.41 -9.12 -15.85
N ASN A 41 9.48 -9.90 -15.99
CA ASN A 41 9.54 -11.29 -15.57
C ASN A 41 10.77 -11.51 -14.69
N ILE A 42 10.53 -11.73 -13.40
CA ILE A 42 11.57 -11.93 -12.40
C ILE A 42 11.49 -13.35 -11.87
N ARG A 43 12.59 -14.10 -12.03
CA ARG A 43 12.73 -15.44 -11.46
C ARG A 43 14.02 -15.53 -10.65
N SER A 44 13.89 -15.78 -9.35
CA SER A 44 15.04 -15.99 -8.47
C SER A 44 14.71 -16.91 -7.30
N THR A 45 15.69 -17.69 -6.85
CA THR A 45 15.58 -18.62 -5.71
C THR A 45 16.39 -18.17 -4.49
N LYS A 46 16.94 -16.96 -4.49
CA LYS A 46 17.69 -16.40 -3.33
C LYS A 46 17.25 -15.00 -2.92
N PHE A 47 16.28 -14.47 -3.65
CA PHE A 47 15.88 -13.09 -3.63
C PHE A 47 14.95 -12.79 -2.44
N LYS A 48 15.29 -11.78 -1.63
CA LYS A 48 14.54 -11.41 -0.42
C LYS A 48 13.84 -10.06 -0.51
N VAL A 49 14.42 -9.08 -1.22
CA VAL A 49 13.90 -7.70 -1.27
C VAL A 49 13.76 -7.22 -2.69
N LEU A 50 12.53 -6.95 -3.12
CA LEU A 50 12.20 -6.35 -4.40
C LEU A 50 11.79 -4.90 -4.24
N LYS A 51 12.46 -4.01 -4.97
CA LYS A 51 11.98 -2.65 -5.19
C LYS A 51 11.79 -2.44 -6.69
N ILE A 52 10.59 -2.09 -7.14
CA ILE A 52 10.31 -1.82 -8.54
C ILE A 52 9.50 -0.54 -8.71
N GLU A 53 9.89 0.27 -9.68
CA GLU A 53 9.27 1.57 -9.94
C GLU A 53 9.18 1.84 -11.43
N GLY A 54 8.13 2.55 -11.83
CA GLY A 54 7.95 3.05 -13.18
C GLY A 54 6.74 2.44 -13.89
N TRP A 55 6.82 2.37 -15.22
CA TRP A 55 5.66 2.03 -16.06
C TRP A 55 5.70 0.59 -16.58
N PHE A 56 4.79 -0.25 -16.09
CA PHE A 56 4.64 -1.64 -16.56
C PHE A 56 3.20 -2.13 -16.49
N THR A 57 2.82 -3.03 -17.42
CA THR A 57 1.47 -3.62 -17.47
C THR A 57 1.42 -5.06 -16.97
N HIS A 58 2.56 -5.75 -16.95
CA HIS A 58 2.65 -7.13 -16.45
C HIS A 58 3.89 -7.29 -15.57
N LEU A 59 3.71 -7.92 -14.40
CA LEU A 59 4.79 -8.35 -13.51
C LEU A 59 4.57 -9.81 -13.14
N ASN A 60 5.37 -10.71 -13.71
CA ASN A 60 5.42 -12.10 -13.31
C ASN A 60 6.60 -12.31 -12.36
N LEU A 61 6.28 -12.65 -11.11
CA LEU A 61 7.24 -12.81 -10.03
C LEU A 61 7.24 -14.26 -9.55
N HIS A 62 8.37 -14.94 -9.69
CA HIS A 62 8.62 -16.24 -9.08
C HIS A 62 9.85 -16.14 -8.17
N ALA A 63 9.60 -15.80 -6.91
CA ALA A 63 10.60 -15.59 -5.88
C ALA A 63 10.14 -16.16 -4.53
N PRO A 64 10.30 -17.47 -4.27
CA PRO A 64 9.72 -18.14 -3.10
C PRO A 64 10.33 -17.71 -1.75
N TYR A 65 11.44 -16.98 -1.75
CA TYR A 65 12.08 -16.47 -0.53
C TYR A 65 11.94 -14.95 -0.38
N LEU A 66 11.05 -14.33 -1.16
CA LEU A 66 10.81 -12.90 -1.07
C LEU A 66 10.17 -12.58 0.29
N THR A 67 10.79 -11.68 1.05
CA THR A 67 10.28 -11.23 2.36
C THR A 67 9.79 -9.80 2.30
N SER A 68 10.31 -8.97 1.39
CA SER A 68 9.93 -7.57 1.27
C SER A 68 9.71 -7.17 -0.18
N VAL A 69 8.60 -6.47 -0.44
CA VAL A 69 8.30 -5.91 -1.75
C VAL A 69 7.91 -4.44 -1.63
N TRP A 70 8.48 -3.61 -2.51
CA TRP A 70 8.07 -2.25 -2.76
C TRP A 70 7.79 -2.08 -4.25
N ILE A 71 6.60 -1.59 -4.57
CA ILE A 71 6.17 -1.29 -5.92
C ILE A 71 5.68 0.16 -5.99
N GLY A 72 6.27 0.95 -6.88
CA GLY A 72 5.76 2.24 -7.33
C GLY A 72 5.28 2.15 -8.77
N LEU A 73 3.97 2.14 -9.02
CA LEU A 73 3.46 2.14 -10.40
C LEU A 73 3.23 3.58 -10.87
N GLU A 74 3.82 3.95 -12.00
CA GLU A 74 3.61 5.25 -12.65
C GLU A 74 2.64 5.12 -13.84
N LEU A 75 1.84 6.17 -14.09
CA LEU A 75 1.02 6.30 -15.29
C LEU A 75 1.69 7.26 -16.28
N ASN A 76 1.46 7.03 -17.58
CA ASN A 76 2.02 7.90 -18.62
C ASN A 76 1.36 9.30 -18.60
N SER A 77 2.19 10.33 -18.42
CA SER A 77 1.80 11.76 -18.42
C SER A 77 1.36 12.28 -19.79
N ASP A 78 1.67 11.60 -20.90
CA ASP A 78 1.34 12.08 -22.25
C ASP A 78 -0.16 11.96 -22.60
N THR A 79 -0.97 11.46 -21.67
CA THR A 79 -2.43 11.30 -21.82
C THR A 79 -3.24 12.10 -20.80
N VAL A 80 -2.64 13.12 -20.18
CA VAL A 80 -3.25 13.98 -19.13
C VAL A 80 -4.49 14.79 -19.59
N GLY A 81 -4.93 14.65 -20.84
CA GLY A 81 -6.20 15.20 -21.35
C GLY A 81 -7.41 14.25 -21.35
N ALA A 82 -7.23 12.94 -21.12
CA ALA A 82 -8.32 11.96 -21.14
C ALA A 82 -8.60 11.44 -19.73
N SER A 83 -9.77 11.76 -19.19
CA SER A 83 -10.28 11.39 -17.86
C SER A 83 -10.49 9.89 -17.62
N THR A 84 -9.77 9.00 -18.32
CA THR A 84 -10.09 7.57 -18.40
C THR A 84 -8.89 6.63 -18.55
N THR A 85 -7.66 7.04 -18.22
CA THR A 85 -6.50 6.12 -18.26
C THR A 85 -6.65 5.04 -17.18
N ARG A 86 -7.40 3.98 -17.50
CA ARG A 86 -7.62 2.82 -16.66
C ARG A 86 -6.27 2.14 -16.44
N CYS A 87 -5.91 1.89 -15.18
CA CYS A 87 -4.74 1.09 -14.90
C CYS A 87 -4.87 -0.29 -15.58
N ASN A 88 -3.90 -0.64 -16.42
CA ASN A 88 -3.84 -1.91 -17.16
C ASN A 88 -2.92 -2.94 -16.52
N PHE A 89 -2.47 -2.71 -15.28
CA PHE A 89 -1.67 -3.66 -14.53
C PHE A 89 -2.57 -4.74 -13.92
N ASN A 90 -2.30 -6.01 -14.25
CA ASN A 90 -3.04 -7.12 -13.65
C ASN A 90 -2.50 -7.42 -12.25
N LEU A 91 -3.16 -6.87 -11.22
CA LEU A 91 -2.76 -6.99 -9.81
C LEU A 91 -2.95 -8.40 -9.25
N SER A 92 -3.93 -9.12 -9.78
CA SER A 92 -4.38 -10.44 -9.33
C SER A 92 -3.28 -11.53 -9.22
N PRO A 93 -2.58 -11.91 -10.31
CA PRO A 93 -1.54 -12.93 -10.25
C PRO A 93 -0.32 -12.46 -9.45
N PHE A 94 -0.07 -11.14 -9.42
CA PHE A 94 1.02 -10.58 -8.66
C PHE A 94 0.77 -10.71 -7.15
N ILE A 95 -0.43 -10.38 -6.67
CA ILE A 95 -0.81 -10.54 -5.25
C ILE A 95 -0.73 -12.00 -4.80
N ALA A 96 -1.16 -12.93 -5.64
CA ALA A 96 -1.03 -14.36 -5.36
C ALA A 96 0.43 -14.82 -5.18
N SER A 97 1.39 -14.13 -5.80
CA SER A 97 2.83 -14.41 -5.65
C SER A 97 3.45 -13.89 -4.35
N LEU A 98 2.69 -13.13 -3.54
CA LEU A 98 3.17 -12.48 -2.31
C LEU A 98 2.71 -13.18 -1.03
N SER A 99 2.29 -14.45 -1.09
CA SER A 99 1.66 -15.15 0.04
C SER A 99 2.53 -15.23 1.32
N ASP A 100 3.86 -15.33 1.18
CA ASP A 100 4.82 -15.51 2.29
C ASP A 100 5.63 -14.25 2.65
N VAL A 101 5.29 -13.08 2.10
CA VAL A 101 6.05 -11.85 2.37
C VAL A 101 5.78 -11.30 3.77
N GLU A 102 6.79 -10.66 4.35
CA GLU A 102 6.73 -9.98 5.66
C GLU A 102 6.41 -8.49 5.54
N THR A 103 6.72 -7.90 4.37
CA THR A 103 6.51 -6.46 4.12
C THR A 103 5.99 -6.20 2.72
N ILE A 104 4.91 -5.43 2.62
CA ILE A 104 4.35 -4.93 1.36
C ILE A 104 4.36 -3.41 1.36
N ARG A 105 4.87 -2.80 0.29
CA ARG A 105 4.77 -1.36 0.06
C ARG A 105 4.24 -1.09 -1.34
N PHE A 106 3.06 -0.52 -1.44
CA PHE A 106 2.38 -0.19 -2.70
C PHE A 106 2.17 1.31 -2.82
N HIS A 107 2.83 1.91 -3.81
CA HIS A 107 2.93 3.34 -4.03
C HIS A 107 2.58 3.68 -5.48
N GLY A 108 2.33 4.96 -5.75
CA GLY A 108 1.89 5.42 -7.06
C GLY A 108 0.47 4.97 -7.39
N HIS A 109 0.23 4.50 -8.61
CA HIS A 109 -1.10 4.23 -9.17
C HIS A 109 -1.54 2.76 -9.06
N ILE A 110 -0.80 1.92 -8.35
CA ILE A 110 -1.07 0.48 -8.28
C ILE A 110 -2.45 0.13 -7.70
N LEU A 111 -2.97 0.93 -6.77
CA LEU A 111 -4.30 0.71 -6.20
C LEU A 111 -5.45 1.10 -7.14
N GLU A 112 -5.20 1.91 -8.16
CA GLU A 112 -6.20 2.17 -9.22
C GLU A 112 -6.48 0.92 -10.08
N CYS A 113 -5.57 -0.06 -10.03
CA CYS A 113 -5.66 -1.33 -10.76
C CYS A 113 -6.51 -2.38 -10.02
N VAL A 114 -7.05 -2.04 -8.85
CA VAL A 114 -7.93 -2.94 -8.09
C VAL A 114 -9.24 -3.14 -8.85
N GLU A 115 -9.55 -4.39 -9.18
CA GLU A 115 -10.85 -4.77 -9.76
C GLU A 115 -11.94 -4.78 -8.68
N ARG A 116 -13.21 -4.52 -9.05
CA ARG A 116 -14.33 -4.42 -8.10
C ARG A 116 -14.55 -5.70 -7.29
N GLU A 117 -14.23 -6.84 -7.87
CA GLU A 117 -14.35 -8.15 -7.24
C GLU A 117 -12.95 -8.66 -6.96
N PHE A 118 -12.38 -8.24 -5.84
CA PHE A 118 -11.08 -8.72 -5.41
C PHE A 118 -11.22 -10.15 -4.84
N LEU A 119 -11.52 -11.11 -5.72
CA LEU A 119 -11.86 -12.50 -5.39
C LEU A 119 -10.68 -13.33 -4.86
N ILE A 120 -9.45 -12.81 -4.98
CA ILE A 120 -8.21 -13.58 -4.80
C ILE A 120 -7.80 -13.71 -3.34
N LEU A 121 -8.30 -12.84 -2.46
CA LEU A 121 -8.05 -13.02 -1.03
C LEU A 121 -8.89 -14.12 -0.39
N LYS A 122 -9.82 -14.76 -1.11
CA LYS A 122 -10.58 -15.92 -0.60
C LYS A 122 -9.70 -17.13 -0.25
N GLN A 123 -8.39 -17.07 -0.52
CA GLN A 123 -7.45 -18.10 -0.11
C GLN A 123 -7.17 -18.01 1.40
N PRO A 124 -7.49 -19.06 2.18
CA PRO A 124 -7.09 -19.09 3.57
C PRO A 124 -5.56 -19.02 3.66
N LYS A 125 -5.05 -18.16 4.54
CA LYS A 125 -3.62 -17.96 4.87
C LYS A 125 -2.81 -17.04 3.95
N LEU A 126 -3.42 -16.36 2.98
CA LEU A 126 -2.70 -15.35 2.21
C LEU A 126 -2.21 -14.24 3.16
N PHE A 127 -0.92 -13.89 3.17
CA PHE A 127 -0.32 -12.88 4.07
C PHE A 127 -0.17 -13.26 5.55
N ASN A 128 -0.14 -14.56 5.88
CA ASN A 128 0.12 -15.00 7.25
C ASN A 128 1.46 -14.50 7.84
N ARG A 129 2.47 -14.22 7.01
CA ARG A 129 3.77 -13.69 7.46
C ARG A 129 3.83 -12.16 7.46
N LEU A 130 2.81 -11.49 6.92
CA LEU A 130 2.83 -10.05 6.72
C LEU A 130 2.76 -9.33 8.06
N THR A 131 3.79 -8.54 8.36
CA THR A 131 3.91 -7.77 9.60
C THR A 131 3.90 -6.27 9.37
N GLU A 132 4.28 -5.83 8.16
CA GLU A 132 4.33 -4.41 7.78
C GLU A 132 3.64 -4.15 6.43
N ILE A 133 2.79 -3.13 6.39
CA ILE A 133 2.18 -2.62 5.16
C ILE A 133 2.46 -1.12 5.00
N SER A 134 2.76 -0.67 3.79
CA SER A 134 2.74 0.75 3.42
C SER A 134 1.95 0.95 2.14
N LEU A 135 0.91 1.78 2.18
CA LEU A 135 0.07 2.06 1.02
C LEU A 135 0.02 3.56 0.74
N GLU A 136 0.03 3.94 -0.54
CA GLU A 136 -0.47 5.22 -1.00
C GLU A 136 -1.91 5.02 -1.49
N ILE A 137 -2.88 5.61 -0.78
CA ILE A 137 -4.28 5.20 -0.86
C ILE A 137 -5.28 6.36 -0.74
N ASN A 138 -6.36 6.29 -1.52
CA ASN A 138 -7.55 7.11 -1.35
C ASN A 138 -8.63 6.34 -0.57
N LEU A 139 -8.76 6.61 0.74
CA LEU A 139 -9.76 5.97 1.60
C LEU A 139 -11.20 6.30 1.23
N GLY A 140 -11.43 7.33 0.41
CA GLY A 140 -12.74 7.69 -0.13
C GLY A 140 -13.12 6.93 -1.41
N ASP A 141 -12.16 6.29 -2.08
CA ASP A 141 -12.43 5.40 -3.21
C ASP A 141 -12.83 4.01 -2.71
N LEU A 142 -13.98 3.52 -3.14
CA LEU A 142 -14.54 2.27 -2.65
C LEU A 142 -13.67 1.05 -3.01
N LYS A 143 -12.98 1.06 -4.15
CA LYS A 143 -12.15 -0.07 -4.56
C LYS A 143 -10.88 -0.11 -3.72
N GLU A 144 -10.23 1.03 -3.55
CA GLU A 144 -9.02 1.12 -2.75
C GLU A 144 -9.31 0.83 -1.26
N ALA A 145 -10.41 1.37 -0.72
CA ALA A 145 -10.85 1.11 0.64
C ALA A 145 -11.18 -0.37 0.88
N ASN A 146 -11.89 -1.02 -0.05
CA ASN A 146 -12.13 -2.46 0.02
C ASN A 146 -10.83 -3.25 -0.02
N PHE A 147 -9.89 -2.89 -0.88
CA PHE A 147 -8.59 -3.55 -0.97
C PHE A 147 -7.81 -3.48 0.36
N ALA A 148 -7.80 -2.31 1.02
CA ALA A 148 -7.18 -2.16 2.33
C ALA A 148 -7.87 -3.04 3.39
N LEU A 149 -9.21 -3.01 3.46
CA LEU A 149 -9.98 -3.89 4.37
C LEU A 149 -9.64 -5.36 4.15
N CYS A 150 -9.60 -5.76 2.89
CA CYS A 150 -9.21 -7.08 2.42
C CYS A 150 -7.80 -7.48 2.91
N LEU A 151 -6.80 -6.60 2.81
CA LEU A 151 -5.47 -6.84 3.36
C LEU A 151 -5.51 -7.03 4.88
N PHE A 152 -6.23 -6.19 5.61
CA PHE A 152 -6.32 -6.28 7.07
C PHE A 152 -7.00 -7.57 7.53
N GLN A 153 -8.01 -8.06 6.79
CA GLN A 153 -8.68 -9.34 7.07
C GLN A 153 -7.75 -10.55 6.90
N HIS A 154 -6.79 -10.48 5.99
CA HIS A 154 -5.93 -11.61 5.64
C HIS A 154 -4.52 -11.52 6.26
N ALA A 155 -4.18 -10.42 6.92
CA ALA A 155 -2.89 -10.24 7.59
C ALA A 155 -3.03 -10.33 9.13
N PRO A 156 -3.25 -11.54 9.71
CA PRO A 156 -3.51 -11.68 11.14
C PRO A 156 -2.31 -11.27 12.01
N ASN A 157 -1.09 -11.32 11.47
CA ASN A 157 0.15 -10.96 12.15
C ASN A 157 0.62 -9.53 11.83
N LEU A 158 -0.25 -8.69 11.25
CA LEU A 158 0.06 -7.31 10.96
C LEU A 158 0.31 -6.54 12.26
N ARG A 159 1.51 -5.94 12.38
CA ARG A 159 1.92 -5.14 13.54
C ARG A 159 2.02 -3.66 13.23
N PHE A 160 2.39 -3.34 11.99
CA PHE A 160 2.69 -1.98 11.58
C PHE A 160 2.04 -1.67 10.24
N PHE A 161 1.39 -0.52 10.12
CA PHE A 161 1.05 -0.03 8.79
C PHE A 161 1.16 1.50 8.65
N LYS A 162 1.48 1.93 7.43
CA LYS A 162 1.59 3.34 7.05
C LYS A 162 0.71 3.62 5.84
N LEU A 163 -0.16 4.61 5.94
CA LEU A 163 -1.00 5.06 4.84
C LEU A 163 -0.59 6.48 4.46
N LYS A 164 -0.14 6.67 3.22
CA LYS A 164 -0.05 7.98 2.58
C LYS A 164 -1.40 8.28 1.94
N LEU A 165 -2.12 9.22 2.51
CA LEU A 165 -3.49 9.54 2.13
C LEU A 165 -3.47 10.47 0.94
N ILE A 166 -4.18 10.09 -0.11
CA ILE A 166 -4.27 10.87 -1.35
C ILE A 166 -5.73 11.07 -1.73
N SER A 167 -6.00 12.17 -2.40
CA SER A 167 -7.29 12.42 -3.04
C SER A 167 -7.09 12.34 -4.54
N ARG A 168 -7.72 11.36 -5.19
CA ARG A 168 -7.85 11.31 -6.65
C ARG A 168 -9.21 11.88 -7.02
N ASN A 169 -9.38 12.41 -8.23
CA ASN A 169 -10.64 12.97 -8.75
C ASN A 169 -11.76 11.91 -8.92
N SER A 170 -12.04 11.11 -7.89
CA SER A 170 -13.07 10.08 -7.89
C SER A 170 -14.43 10.72 -7.67
N MET A 171 -15.37 10.45 -8.59
CA MET A 171 -16.75 10.87 -8.47
C MET A 171 -17.40 10.20 -7.25
N VAL A 172 -17.71 11.04 -6.26
CA VAL A 172 -18.52 10.80 -5.06
C VAL A 172 -17.85 9.94 -3.98
N PRO A 173 -17.31 10.59 -2.92
CA PRO A 173 -16.94 9.89 -1.68
C PRO A 173 -18.17 9.20 -1.13
N ARG A 174 -18.15 7.87 -0.99
CA ARG A 174 -19.19 7.18 -0.21
C ARG A 174 -18.83 7.30 1.25
N VAL A 175 -19.35 8.39 1.79
CA VAL A 175 -19.19 8.91 3.16
C VAL A 175 -19.17 7.76 4.19
N HIS A 176 -20.01 6.73 4.10
CA HIS A 176 -20.18 5.77 5.21
C HIS A 176 -19.54 4.37 5.05
N PHE A 177 -18.60 4.14 4.12
CA PHE A 177 -18.03 2.79 3.91
C PHE A 177 -17.48 2.18 5.22
N TRP A 178 -16.56 2.88 5.88
CA TRP A 178 -15.90 2.40 7.11
C TRP A 178 -16.84 2.22 8.30
N GLU A 179 -17.95 2.97 8.34
CA GLU A 179 -18.96 2.88 9.38
C GLU A 179 -19.88 1.67 9.20
N SER A 180 -19.99 1.16 7.97
CA SER A 180 -20.82 0.01 7.62
C SER A 180 -20.16 -1.35 7.86
N ILE A 181 -18.86 -1.37 8.15
CA ILE A 181 -18.12 -2.61 8.39
C ILE A 181 -18.52 -3.19 9.75
N ASP A 182 -18.78 -4.49 9.76
CA ASP A 182 -19.09 -5.24 10.97
C ASP A 182 -17.91 -5.19 11.96
N ARG A 183 -18.21 -4.81 13.21
CA ARG A 183 -17.22 -4.64 14.28
C ARG A 183 -16.89 -5.95 14.98
N ASP A 184 -17.66 -7.01 14.73
CA ASP A 184 -17.40 -8.34 15.29
C ASP A 184 -16.19 -9.02 14.61
N VAL A 185 -15.75 -8.50 13.46
CA VAL A 185 -14.52 -8.95 12.82
C VAL A 185 -13.34 -8.46 13.65
N CYS A 186 -12.61 -9.39 14.27
CA CYS A 186 -11.41 -9.13 15.06
C CYS A 186 -10.24 -8.69 14.17
N LEU A 187 -10.33 -7.49 13.61
CA LEU A 187 -9.28 -6.83 12.84
C LEU A 187 -8.28 -6.17 13.79
N PHE A 188 -7.08 -5.90 13.30
CA PHE A 188 -6.05 -5.11 14.00
C PHE A 188 -5.60 -5.63 15.38
N GLN A 189 -5.88 -6.90 15.72
CA GLN A 189 -5.60 -7.47 17.06
C GLN A 189 -4.12 -7.39 17.47
N ASN A 190 -3.21 -7.37 16.49
CA ASN A 190 -1.76 -7.30 16.70
C ASN A 190 -1.15 -5.95 16.26
N VAL A 191 -1.96 -4.97 15.85
CA VAL A 191 -1.46 -3.70 15.33
C VAL A 191 -1.01 -2.80 16.47
N GLU A 192 0.28 -2.48 16.48
CA GLU A 192 0.95 -1.71 17.53
C GLU A 192 1.25 -0.26 17.10
N VAL A 193 1.60 -0.04 15.82
CA VAL A 193 1.97 1.29 15.32
C VAL A 193 1.30 1.57 13.98
N VAL A 194 0.68 2.75 13.89
CA VAL A 194 0.06 3.26 12.68
C VAL A 194 0.61 4.64 12.34
N GLY A 195 0.91 4.86 11.06
CA GLY A 195 1.26 6.16 10.52
C GLY A 195 0.28 6.59 9.43
N LEU A 196 -0.37 7.74 9.59
CA LEU A 196 -1.20 8.38 8.58
C LEU A 196 -0.47 9.64 8.10
N PHE A 197 -0.15 9.69 6.81
CA PHE A 197 0.54 10.81 6.18
C PHE A 197 -0.44 11.52 5.26
N ASP A 198 -0.26 12.83 5.10
CA ASP A 198 -1.11 13.68 4.27
C ASP A 198 -2.59 13.69 4.72
N PHE A 199 -2.82 13.54 6.02
CA PHE A 199 -4.16 13.48 6.59
C PHE A 199 -4.87 14.84 6.46
N THR A 200 -6.09 14.81 5.93
CA THR A 200 -6.93 15.99 5.66
C THR A 200 -8.12 16.10 6.61
N GLY A 201 -8.49 15.01 7.28
CA GLY A 201 -9.68 14.96 8.12
C GLY A 201 -10.97 14.82 7.32
N SER A 202 -10.87 14.32 6.08
CA SER A 202 -12.05 13.99 5.27
C SER A 202 -12.95 12.97 6.00
N PHE A 203 -14.22 12.92 5.63
CA PHE A 203 -15.16 12.01 6.28
C PHE A 203 -14.69 10.54 6.20
N ALA A 204 -14.16 10.12 5.05
CA ALA A 204 -13.68 8.75 4.86
C ALA A 204 -12.47 8.44 5.76
N GLU A 205 -11.53 9.38 5.90
CA GLU A 205 -10.38 9.27 6.79
C GLU A 205 -10.81 9.20 8.27
N LEU A 206 -11.75 10.04 8.68
CA LEU A 206 -12.30 10.02 10.04
C LEU A 206 -13.06 8.72 10.34
N GLY A 207 -13.83 8.22 9.37
CA GLY A 207 -14.52 6.93 9.46
C GLY A 207 -13.55 5.77 9.63
N PHE A 208 -12.50 5.72 8.80
CA PHE A 208 -11.43 4.74 8.93
C PHE A 208 -10.72 4.83 10.29
N LEU A 209 -10.41 6.05 10.73
CA LEU A 209 -9.70 6.25 11.98
C LEU A 209 -10.52 5.81 13.20
N LYS A 210 -11.83 6.10 13.21
CA LYS A 210 -12.74 5.60 14.24
C LYS A 210 -12.78 4.07 14.24
N PHE A 211 -12.91 3.47 13.07
CA PHE A 211 -12.89 2.02 12.91
C PHE A 211 -11.59 1.39 13.43
N LEU A 212 -10.43 1.97 13.09
CA LEU A 212 -9.12 1.54 13.58
C LEU A 212 -9.00 1.65 15.11
N LEU A 213 -9.33 2.81 15.68
CA LEU A 213 -9.15 3.06 17.12
C LEU A 213 -10.05 2.18 17.97
N GLU A 214 -11.25 1.87 17.50
CA GLU A 214 -12.17 0.95 18.17
C GLU A 214 -11.78 -0.53 17.98
N GLY A 215 -11.05 -0.87 16.93
CA GLY A 215 -10.67 -2.26 16.61
C GLY A 215 -9.25 -2.68 17.02
N ALA A 216 -8.37 -1.76 17.43
CA ALA A 216 -6.96 -2.05 17.71
C ALA A 216 -6.64 -2.03 19.23
N PRO A 217 -6.81 -3.17 19.94
CA PRO A 217 -6.66 -3.23 21.41
C PRO A 217 -5.22 -3.09 21.91
N VAL A 218 -4.22 -3.42 21.08
CA VAL A 218 -2.79 -3.35 21.44
C VAL A 218 -2.07 -2.14 20.80
N LEU A 219 -2.82 -1.20 20.23
CA LEU A 219 -2.26 -0.01 19.59
C LEU A 219 -1.49 0.82 20.62
N ARG A 220 -0.23 1.11 20.33
CA ARG A 220 0.65 1.92 21.19
C ARG A 220 0.85 3.32 20.64
N LYS A 221 1.01 3.43 19.32
CA LYS A 221 1.31 4.71 18.66
C LYS A 221 0.50 4.89 17.40
N LEU A 222 -0.16 6.03 17.30
CA LEU A 222 -0.80 6.53 16.10
C LEU A 222 -0.16 7.88 15.75
N GLY A 223 0.66 7.91 14.70
CA GLY A 223 1.21 9.14 14.15
C GLY A 223 0.32 9.66 13.03
N ILE A 224 -0.10 10.92 13.12
CA ILE A 224 -0.83 11.63 12.08
C ILE A 224 0.04 12.80 11.64
N ILE A 225 0.48 12.79 10.38
CA ILE A 225 1.10 13.92 9.72
C ILE A 225 0.03 14.59 8.87
N ASP A 226 -0.35 15.80 9.27
CA ASP A 226 -1.47 16.49 8.66
C ASP A 226 -1.06 17.62 7.70
N LYS A 227 -2.02 18.03 6.85
CA LYS A 227 -1.88 19.15 5.91
C LYS A 227 -2.64 20.40 6.39
N GLY A 228 -2.43 20.81 7.63
CA GLY A 228 -3.08 21.98 8.21
C GLY A 228 -4.51 21.70 8.68
N LEU A 229 -4.68 20.69 9.52
CA LEU A 229 -5.98 20.30 10.07
C LEU A 229 -6.67 21.44 10.84
N ASP A 230 -7.97 21.59 10.63
CA ASP A 230 -8.80 22.49 11.43
C ASP A 230 -8.82 22.06 12.91
N ARG A 231 -8.82 23.06 13.81
CA ARG A 231 -8.83 22.82 15.26
C ARG A 231 -10.04 22.01 15.73
N ASN A 232 -11.19 22.11 15.07
CA ASN A 232 -12.36 21.32 15.45
C ASN A 232 -12.20 19.85 15.06
N VAL A 233 -11.55 19.57 13.93
CA VAL A 233 -11.21 18.19 13.55
C VAL A 233 -10.28 17.59 14.59
N LEU A 234 -9.22 18.31 14.98
CA LEU A 234 -8.31 17.87 16.06
C LEU A 234 -9.04 17.59 17.37
N LYS A 235 -9.95 18.47 17.79
CA LYS A 235 -10.78 18.25 19.00
C LYS A 235 -11.66 17.00 18.87
N ASN A 236 -12.20 16.73 17.69
CA ASN A 236 -13.04 15.55 17.46
C ASN A 236 -12.21 14.26 17.45
N LEU A 237 -11.00 14.30 16.87
CA LEU A 237 -10.05 13.19 16.90
C LEU A 237 -9.71 12.76 18.33
N LEU A 238 -9.43 13.72 19.21
CA LEU A 238 -9.07 13.43 20.60
C LEU A 238 -10.23 12.81 21.40
N LYS A 239 -11.48 13.04 20.98
CA LYS A 239 -12.70 12.49 21.61
C LYS A 239 -13.06 11.08 21.12
N LEU A 240 -12.38 10.55 20.10
CA LEU A 240 -12.65 9.21 19.60
C LEU A 240 -12.37 8.16 20.68
N ARG A 241 -13.28 7.18 20.77
CA ARG A 241 -13.09 6.02 21.65
C ARG A 241 -11.93 5.18 21.15
N ARG A 242 -11.22 4.56 22.09
CA ARG A 242 -10.04 3.74 21.83
C ARG A 242 -10.20 2.40 22.54
N ALA A 243 -9.95 1.31 21.83
CA ALA A 243 -9.86 -0.01 22.44
C ALA A 243 -8.60 -0.13 23.32
N SER A 244 -7.49 0.40 22.84
CA SER A 244 -6.25 0.50 23.61
C SER A 244 -6.26 1.71 24.54
N LYS A 245 -5.97 1.47 25.83
CA LYS A 245 -5.76 2.52 26.83
C LYS A 245 -4.37 3.16 26.73
N ASP A 246 -3.42 2.44 26.14
CA ASP A 246 -2.02 2.85 26.02
C ASP A 246 -1.73 3.56 24.68
N ALA A 247 -2.75 3.73 23.84
CA ALA A 247 -2.62 4.36 22.52
C ALA A 247 -2.33 5.87 22.65
N GLU A 248 -1.11 6.23 22.31
CA GLU A 248 -0.66 7.61 22.13
C GLU A 248 -0.98 8.11 20.71
N ILE A 249 -1.64 9.26 20.60
CA ILE A 249 -1.92 9.93 19.32
C ILE A 249 -0.97 11.11 19.19
N LEU A 250 -0.05 11.01 18.24
CA LEU A 250 0.94 12.04 17.91
C LEU A 250 0.49 12.75 16.64
N ILE A 251 0.28 14.06 16.74
CA ILE A 251 -0.07 14.90 15.60
C ILE A 251 1.15 15.74 15.28
N LEU A 252 1.68 15.59 14.07
CA LEU A 252 2.88 16.26 13.60
C LEU A 252 2.50 17.15 12.43
N GLU A 253 2.86 18.43 12.50
CA GLU A 253 2.75 19.31 11.35
C GLU A 253 3.75 18.85 10.28
N ALA A 254 3.30 18.74 9.03
CA ALA A 254 4.20 18.54 7.91
C ALA A 254 5.19 19.72 7.84
N CYS A 255 6.44 19.50 8.24
CA CYS A 255 7.51 20.43 7.92
C CYS A 255 7.68 20.40 6.40
N PHE A 256 7.11 21.37 5.69
CA PHE A 256 7.43 21.61 4.29
C PHE A 256 8.88 22.14 4.24
N PRO A 257 9.85 21.43 3.63
CA PRO A 257 10.96 22.16 3.04
C PRO A 257 10.42 22.81 1.76
N HIS A 258 10.51 24.14 1.70
CA HIS A 258 10.31 24.93 0.49
C HIS A 258 11.25 24.47 -0.63
#